data_AF-A0A4P9VJI2-F1
#
_entry.id   AF-A0A4P9VJI2-F1
#
_cell.length_a   1.000
_cell.length_b   1.000
_cell.length_c   1.000
_cell.angle_alpha   90.00
_cell.angle_beta   90.00
_cell.angle_gamma   90.00
#
_symmetry.space_group_name_H-M   'P 1'
#
loop_
_entity.id
_entity.type
_entity.pdbx_description
1 polymer ?
#
loop_
_entity_poly.entity_id
_entity_poly.type
_entity_poly.pdbx_seq_one_letter_code
_entity_poly.pdbx_strand_id
1 'polypeptide(L)'
;MSFSRRAFIKAQAAFAAATAAGLPISAETSNIITSAEKTALNWNKAPCRFCGTGCSVHVATKEGRVVATHGDIKSEVNRGLNCVKGYFLSKILYGEDRLTQPLLRMNNGKYDKNGEGSIWIPRGLYQ
;
A
#
# COMPACT_ATOMS: atom_id res chain seq x y z
N MET A 1 -15.48 10.27 7.18
CA MET A 1 -16.37 11.41 6.83
C MET A 1 -17.79 10.85 6.74
N SER A 2 -18.68 11.14 7.69
CA SER A 2 -20.02 10.52 7.72
C SER A 2 -21.00 11.26 6.81
N PHE A 3 -21.67 10.53 5.92
CA PHE A 3 -22.68 11.09 5.03
C PHE A 3 -23.97 11.32 5.81
N SER A 4 -24.43 12.57 5.95
CA SER A 4 -25.67 12.87 6.66
C SER A 4 -26.90 12.59 5.79
N ARG A 5 -27.99 12.09 6.39
CA ARG A 5 -29.26 11.83 5.67
C ARG A 5 -29.78 13.06 4.92
N ARG A 6 -29.58 14.25 5.48
CA ARG A 6 -29.94 15.52 4.85
C ARG A 6 -29.11 15.81 3.60
N ALA A 7 -27.81 15.49 3.60
CA ALA A 7 -26.96 15.64 2.43
C ALA A 7 -27.40 14.71 1.29
N PHE A 8 -27.80 13.47 1.62
CA PHE A 8 -28.33 12.51 0.66
C PHE A 8 -29.63 13.00 -0.01
N ILE A 9 -30.60 13.49 0.77
CA ILE A 9 -31.87 13.99 0.23
C ILE A 9 -31.63 15.20 -0.70
N LYS A 10 -30.71 16.11 -0.34
CA LYS A 10 -30.36 17.26 -1.19
C LYS A 10 -29.69 16.83 -2.50
N ALA A 11 -28.79 15.85 -2.46
CA ALA A 11 -28.13 15.31 -3.65
C ALA A 11 -29.14 14.64 -4.59
N GLN A 12 -30.07 13.85 -4.07
CA GLN A 12 -31.13 13.22 -4.87
C GLN A 12 -32.08 14.24 -5.50
N ALA A 13 -32.45 15.30 -4.77
CA ALA A 13 -33.29 16.37 -5.31
C ALA A 13 -32.58 17.14 -6.43
N ALA A 14 -31.29 17.46 -6.25
CA ALA A 14 -30.48 18.11 -7.28
C ALA A 14 -30.32 17.23 -8.52
N PHE A 15 -30.11 15.92 -8.34
CA PHE A 15 -30.00 14.96 -9.43
C PHE A 15 -31.32 14.88 -10.23
N ALA A 16 -32.46 14.70 -9.56
CA ALA A 16 -33.76 14.63 -10.21
C ALA A 16 -34.09 15.91 -11.03
N ALA A 17 -33.75 17.07 -10.49
CA ALA A 17 -33.92 18.34 -11.20
C ALA A 17 -33.00 18.45 -12.43
N ALA A 18 -31.74 18.03 -12.31
CA ALA A 18 -30.80 18.03 -13.43
C ALA A 18 -31.23 17.07 -14.56
N THR A 19 -31.75 15.88 -14.21
CA THR A 19 -32.33 14.93 -15.18
C THR A 19 -33.53 15.54 -15.90
N ALA A 20 -34.45 16.17 -15.16
CA ALA A 20 -35.63 16.81 -15.74
C ALA A 20 -35.27 17.99 -16.65
N ALA A 21 -34.17 18.70 -16.33
CA ALA A 21 -33.63 19.79 -17.12
C ALA A 21 -32.78 19.33 -18.33
N GLY A 22 -32.60 18.02 -18.54
CA GLY A 22 -31.79 17.47 -19.63
C GLY A 22 -30.30 17.76 -19.51
N LEU A 23 -29.81 18.11 -18.31
CA LEU A 23 -28.40 18.35 -18.08
C LEU A 23 -27.64 17.02 -18.05
N PRO A 24 -26.42 16.94 -18.63
CA PRO A 24 -25.60 15.74 -18.54
C PRO A 24 -25.20 15.51 -17.08
N ILE A 25 -25.79 14.48 -16.47
CA ILE A 25 -25.51 14.03 -15.11
C ILE A 25 -24.46 12.92 -15.17
N SER A 26 -23.24 13.18 -14.66
CA SER A 26 -22.31 12.10 -14.36
C SER A 26 -22.79 11.37 -13.11
N ALA A 27 -23.21 10.12 -13.27
CA ALA A 27 -23.48 9.26 -12.15
C ALA A 27 -22.15 8.85 -11.50
N GLU A 28 -21.67 9.61 -10.51
CA GLU A 28 -20.56 9.20 -9.63
C GLU A 28 -20.97 8.12 -8.61
N THR A 29 -22.04 7.37 -8.87
CA THR A 29 -22.58 6.33 -7.98
C THR A 29 -21.94 4.96 -8.17
N SER A 30 -20.82 4.87 -8.87
CA SER A 30 -20.00 3.66 -8.88
C SER A 30 -18.92 3.77 -7.79
N ASN A 31 -18.90 2.82 -6.85
CA ASN A 31 -17.80 2.66 -5.87
C ASN A 31 -16.45 2.30 -6.53
N ILE A 32 -16.36 2.38 -7.85
CA ILE A 32 -15.18 2.14 -8.65
C ILE A 32 -14.59 3.53 -8.91
N ILE A 33 -13.46 3.81 -8.26
CA ILE A 33 -12.70 5.03 -8.49
C ILE A 33 -12.15 4.94 -9.93
N THR A 34 -12.80 5.63 -10.88
CA THR A 34 -12.42 5.64 -12.30
C THR A 34 -11.43 6.75 -12.65
N SER A 35 -11.24 7.72 -11.75
CA SER A 35 -10.30 8.82 -11.97
C SER A 35 -8.86 8.28 -12.00
N ALA A 36 -8.19 8.40 -13.16
CA ALA A 36 -6.82 7.94 -13.38
C ALA A 36 -5.82 8.52 -12.37
N GLU A 37 -6.01 9.76 -11.94
CA GLU A 37 -5.19 10.41 -10.92
C GLU A 37 -5.23 9.66 -9.57
N LYS A 38 -6.39 9.11 -9.19
CA LYS A 38 -6.54 8.35 -7.94
C LYS A 38 -6.13 6.87 -8.07
N THR A 39 -5.95 6.35 -9.29
CA THR A 39 -5.57 4.95 -9.53
C THR A 39 -4.16 4.77 -10.07
N ALA A 40 -3.46 5.86 -10.39
CA ALA A 40 -2.09 5.82 -10.85
C ALA A 40 -1.16 5.16 -9.81
N LEU A 41 -0.38 4.18 -10.28
CA LEU A 41 0.62 3.45 -9.50
C LEU A 41 1.98 3.58 -10.18
N ASN A 42 3.04 3.79 -9.39
CA ASN A 42 4.40 3.78 -9.92
C ASN A 42 4.98 2.37 -9.80
N TRP A 43 5.25 1.74 -10.95
CA TRP A 43 5.74 0.37 -11.05
C TRP A 43 7.25 0.33 -11.27
N ASN A 44 7.96 -0.38 -10.40
CA ASN A 44 9.41 -0.56 -10.48
C ASN A 44 9.78 -2.04 -10.35
N LYS A 45 10.83 -2.46 -11.05
CA LYS A 45 11.33 -3.84 -10.99
C LYS A 45 12.22 -4.04 -9.77
N ALA A 46 12.03 -5.15 -9.07
CA ALA A 46 12.83 -5.56 -7.92
C ALA A 46 12.99 -7.09 -7.86
N PRO A 47 14.05 -7.61 -7.21
CA PRO A 47 14.17 -9.03 -6.92
C PRO A 47 13.33 -9.43 -5.71
N CYS A 48 12.63 -10.57 -5.80
CA CYS A 48 11.94 -11.19 -4.66
C CYS A 48 12.97 -11.85 -3.73
N ARG A 49 12.97 -11.46 -2.45
CA ARG A 49 13.90 -11.95 -1.41
C ARG A 49 13.25 -12.88 -0.39
N PHE A 50 12.07 -13.41 -0.70
CA PHE A 50 11.34 -14.29 0.22
C PHE A 50 11.92 -15.71 0.27
N CYS A 51 12.57 -16.16 -0.81
CA CYS A 51 13.27 -17.43 -0.88
C CYS A 51 14.56 -17.29 -1.70
N GLY A 52 15.35 -18.37 -1.78
CA GLY A 52 16.61 -18.40 -2.52
C GLY A 52 16.49 -18.36 -4.05
N THR A 53 15.28 -18.52 -4.62
CA THR A 53 15.07 -18.57 -6.08
C THR A 53 15.37 -17.25 -6.78
N GLY A 54 15.14 -16.11 -6.10
CA GLY A 54 15.44 -14.79 -6.67
C GLY A 54 14.55 -14.38 -7.84
N CYS A 55 13.25 -14.68 -7.80
CA CYS A 55 12.30 -14.29 -8.86
C CYS A 55 12.27 -12.77 -9.11
N SER A 56 12.06 -12.36 -10.35
CA SER A 56 11.86 -10.94 -10.70
C SER A 56 10.41 -10.52 -10.50
N VAL A 57 10.19 -9.39 -9.81
CA VAL A 57 8.86 -8.86 -9.53
C VAL A 57 8.77 -7.37 -9.88
N HIS A 58 7.60 -6.95 -10.34
CA HIS A 58 7.21 -5.55 -10.42
C HIS A 58 6.48 -5.15 -9.15
N VAL A 59 6.87 -4.01 -8.59
CA VAL A 59 6.37 -3.48 -7.33
C VAL A 59 5.68 -2.15 -7.60
N ALA A 60 4.39 -2.10 -7.31
CA ALA A 60 3.60 -0.88 -7.38
C ALA A 60 3.73 -0.10 -6.07
N THR A 61 4.09 1.17 -6.20
CA THR A 61 4.13 2.13 -5.10
C THR A 61 3.10 3.23 -5.30
N LYS A 62 2.48 3.66 -4.20
CA LYS A 62 1.56 4.79 -4.13
C LYS A 62 1.75 5.46 -2.77
N GLU A 63 1.88 6.79 -2.75
CA GLU A 63 2.02 7.57 -1.50
C GLU A 63 3.14 7.03 -0.60
N GLY A 64 4.29 6.64 -1.19
CA GLY A 64 5.43 6.09 -0.46
C GLY A 64 5.24 4.67 0.10
N ARG A 65 4.14 3.99 -0.25
CA ARG A 65 3.83 2.64 0.21
C ARG A 65 3.72 1.65 -0.95
N VAL A 66 4.16 0.42 -0.70
CA VAL A 66 3.99 -0.69 -1.64
C VAL A 66 2.56 -1.22 -1.53
N VAL A 67 1.82 -1.20 -2.63
CA VAL A 67 0.40 -1.58 -2.64
C VAL A 67 0.14 -2.90 -3.38
N ALA A 68 0.96 -3.23 -4.38
CA ALA A 68 0.81 -4.46 -5.15
C ALA A 68 2.16 -4.96 -5.64
N THR A 69 2.25 -6.28 -5.84
CA THR A 69 3.39 -6.95 -6.48
C THR A 69 2.90 -7.91 -7.55
N HIS A 70 3.59 -7.94 -8.68
CA HIS A 70 3.30 -8.84 -9.79
C HIS A 70 4.60 -9.46 -10.32
N GLY A 71 4.52 -10.60 -11.00
CA GLY A 71 5.69 -11.22 -11.60
C GLY A 71 6.15 -10.46 -12.84
N ASP A 72 7.45 -10.46 -13.11
CA ASP A 72 7.98 -9.91 -14.36
C ASP A 72 7.88 -10.94 -15.48
N ILE A 73 7.02 -10.68 -16.47
CA ILE A 73 6.81 -11.56 -17.63
C ILE A 73 8.09 -11.75 -18.43
N LYS A 74 8.99 -10.75 -18.42
CA LYS A 74 10.26 -10.80 -19.15
C LYS A 74 11.37 -11.56 -18.41
N SER A 75 11.12 -12.04 -17.19
CA SER A 75 12.14 -12.74 -16.42
C SER A 75 12.21 -14.22 -16.81
N GLU A 76 13.42 -14.70 -17.05
CA GLU A 76 13.70 -16.10 -17.39
C GLU A 76 13.33 -17.07 -16.26
N VAL A 77 13.44 -16.59 -15.01
CA VAL A 77 13.26 -17.39 -13.79
C VAL A 77 11.80 -17.73 -13.54
N ASN A 78 10.93 -16.72 -13.51
CA ASN A 78 9.52 -16.89 -13.13
C ASN A 78 8.53 -16.60 -14.26
N ARG A 79 8.95 -15.94 -15.36
CA ARG A 79 8.14 -15.70 -16.57
C ARG A 79 6.76 -15.11 -16.25
N GLY A 80 6.70 -14.20 -15.27
CA GLY A 80 5.45 -13.55 -14.83
C GLY A 80 4.68 -14.27 -13.73
N LEU A 81 5.04 -15.50 -13.37
CA LEU A 81 4.35 -16.27 -12.34
C LEU A 81 4.96 -16.06 -10.96
N ASN A 82 4.20 -15.46 -10.05
CA ASN A 82 4.60 -15.39 -8.65
C ASN A 82 4.01 -16.56 -7.84
N CYS A 83 4.75 -17.05 -6.85
CA CYS A 83 4.19 -17.93 -5.83
C CYS A 83 3.37 -17.12 -4.80
N VAL A 84 2.65 -17.82 -3.92
CA VAL A 84 1.86 -17.16 -2.85
C VAL A 84 2.69 -16.19 -2.00
N LYS A 85 3.96 -16.53 -1.72
CA LYS A 85 4.89 -15.68 -0.96
C LYS A 85 5.23 -14.39 -1.70
N GLY A 86 5.40 -14.46 -3.03
CA GLY A 86 5.71 -13.30 -3.86
C GLY A 86 4.49 -12.39 -4.12
N TYR A 87 3.30 -12.96 -4.20
CA TYR A 87 2.06 -12.18 -4.36
C TYR A 87 1.71 -11.35 -3.12
N PHE A 88 2.02 -11.85 -1.92
CA PHE A 88 1.77 -11.13 -0.66
C PHE A 88 2.99 -10.38 -0.12
N LEU A 89 4.01 -10.15 -0.96
CA LEU A 89 5.23 -9.46 -0.58
C LEU A 89 4.98 -8.01 -0.14
N SER A 90 3.93 -7.37 -0.63
CA SER A 90 3.54 -6.02 -0.18
C SER A 90 3.10 -5.98 1.28
N LYS A 91 2.49 -7.06 1.81
CA LYS A 91 1.92 -7.09 3.16
C LYS A 91 2.98 -7.29 4.25
N ILE A 92 4.02 -8.09 4.00
CA ILE A 92 5.04 -8.39 5.02
C ILE A 92 5.83 -7.14 5.44
N LEU A 93 5.93 -6.14 4.57
CA LEU A 93 6.54 -4.85 4.89
C LEU A 93 5.78 -4.07 5.97
N TYR A 94 4.53 -4.41 6.24
CA TYR A 94 3.67 -3.69 7.16
C TYR A 94 3.05 -4.60 8.23
N GLY A 95 3.69 -5.74 8.51
CA GLY A 95 3.33 -6.59 9.63
C GLY A 95 3.46 -5.87 10.97
N GLU A 96 2.56 -6.15 11.91
CA GLU A 96 2.55 -5.56 13.26
C GLU A 96 3.82 -5.93 14.05
N ASP A 97 4.43 -7.06 13.72
CA ASP A 97 5.64 -7.62 14.30
C ASP A 97 6.94 -7.08 13.66
N ARG A 98 6.85 -6.19 12.67
CA ARG A 98 8.04 -5.63 12.01
C ARG A 98 8.82 -4.74 12.97
N LEU A 99 10.07 -5.13 13.24
CA LEU A 99 11.01 -4.29 13.98
C LEU A 99 11.33 -3.01 13.18
N THR A 100 11.03 -1.86 13.79
CA THR A 100 11.29 -0.53 13.24
C THR A 100 12.53 0.14 13.85
N GLN A 101 13.07 -0.44 14.91
CA GLN A 101 14.25 0.04 15.63
C GLN A 101 15.20 -1.12 15.92
N PRO A 102 16.52 -0.87 15.99
CA PRO A 102 17.47 -1.87 16.47
C PRO A 102 17.21 -2.19 17.94
N LEU A 103 17.48 -3.44 18.34
CA LEU A 103 17.38 -3.93 19.72
C LEU A 103 18.70 -4.56 20.14
N LEU A 104 19.14 -4.31 21.38
CA LEU A 104 20.35 -4.93 21.94
C LEU A 104 19.98 -6.11 22.84
N ARG A 105 20.75 -7.19 22.75
CA ARG A 105 20.62 -8.35 23.63
C ARG A 105 21.26 -8.05 24.99
N MET A 106 20.47 -8.12 26.06
CA MET A 106 20.94 -7.88 27.42
C MET A 106 21.48 -9.15 28.07
N ASN A 107 22.24 -8.98 29.16
CA ASN A 107 22.78 -10.11 29.96
C ASN A 107 21.69 -11.02 30.54
N ASN A 108 20.48 -10.50 30.76
CA ASN A 108 19.32 -11.27 31.21
C ASN A 108 18.60 -12.03 30.07
N GLY A 109 19.15 -12.03 28.85
CA GLY A 109 18.59 -12.71 27.68
C GLY A 109 17.42 -12.00 27.01
N LYS A 110 16.96 -10.85 27.52
CA LYS A 110 15.91 -10.03 26.88
C LYS A 110 16.50 -9.05 25.87
N TYR A 111 15.69 -8.64 24.90
CA TYR A 111 16.01 -7.58 23.95
C TYR A 111 15.40 -6.26 24.43
N ASP A 112 16.18 -5.20 24.47
CA ASP A 112 15.71 -3.85 24.83
C ASP A 112 16.45 -2.80 23.99
N LYS A 113 15.73 -1.73 23.65
CA LYS A 113 16.18 -0.58 22.86
C LYS A 113 17.14 0.34 23.63
N ASN A 114 17.14 0.30 24.96
CA ASN A 114 17.92 1.20 25.81
C ASN A 114 19.20 0.56 26.38
N GLY A 115 19.69 -0.55 25.81
CA GLY A 115 20.88 -1.21 26.34
C GLY A 115 22.11 -0.34 26.32
N GLU A 116 22.91 -0.41 27.38
CA GLU A 116 24.26 0.14 27.45
C GLU A 116 25.10 -0.50 26.32
N GLY A 117 25.28 0.22 25.21
CA GLY A 117 25.92 -0.27 23.98
C GLY A 117 25.09 -0.12 22.70
N SER A 118 23.81 0.27 22.80
CA SER A 118 23.05 0.72 21.65
C SER A 118 23.62 2.08 21.17
N ILE A 119 24.34 2.05 20.05
CA ILE A 119 24.79 3.28 19.40
C ILE A 119 23.53 4.06 18.99
N TRP A 120 23.31 5.18 19.66
CA TRP A 120 22.17 6.04 19.46
C TRP A 120 22.19 6.61 18.04
N ILE A 121 21.25 6.19 17.19
CA ILE A 121 20.83 7.03 16.07
C ILE A 121 19.90 8.09 16.69
N PRO A 122 20.25 9.38 16.63
CA PRO A 122 19.53 10.41 17.36
C PRO A 122 18.05 10.45 16.95
N ARG A 123 17.18 10.63 17.94
CA ARG A 123 15.71 10.71 17.90
C ARG A 123 15.15 11.89 17.07
N GLY A 124 15.81 12.32 16.00
CA GLY A 124 15.46 13.52 15.24
C GLY A 124 15.48 13.39 13.72
N LEU A 125 15.75 12.21 13.14
CA LEU A 125 15.86 12.02 11.68
C LEU A 125 14.64 11.38 11.01
N TYR A 126 13.54 11.20 11.75
CA TYR A 126 12.27 10.67 11.23
C TYR A 126 11.08 11.51 11.68
N GLN A 127 11.14 12.83 11.44
CA GLN A 127 9.95 13.66 11.25
C GLN A 127 9.88 14.10 9.80
#